data_AF-A0AAU8G7R9-F1
#
_entry.id   AF-A0AAU8G7R9-F1
#
_cell.length_a   1.000
_cell.length_b   1.000
_cell.length_c   1.000
_cell.angle_alpha   90.00
_cell.angle_beta   90.00
_cell.angle_gamma   90.00
#
_symmetry.space_group_name_H-M   'P 1'
#
loop_
_entity.id
_entity.type
_entity.pdbx_description
1 polymer ?
#
loop_
_entity_poly.entity_id
_entity_poly.type
_entity_poly.pdbx_seq_one_letter_code
_entity_poly.pdbx_strand_id
1 'polypeptide(L)'
;MAHWILQMNPNHFSLDKEYPLQLGHDDWWCLSRSHKIAVGDEAFIWRAIDYRDKKTGAKPRGIYAKARILSAPPHSREMARRIEQAKKFDHYRWSDLHERTVQESKPHEILISYTELWETNPLTCEEIKSAGLGDLHIITYPNQEICGLSELAAAKILDLLQRK
;
A
#
# COMPACT_ATOMS: atom_id res chain seq x y z
N MET A 1 -0.03 7.43 17.48
CA MET A 1 0.33 7.16 16.08
C MET A 1 -0.25 5.80 15.74
N ALA A 2 -1.14 5.72 14.75
CA ALA A 2 -1.74 4.46 14.34
C ALA A 2 -0.89 3.78 13.25
N HIS A 3 -1.10 2.47 13.12
CA HIS A 3 -0.46 1.65 12.11
C HIS A 3 -1.52 1.07 11.16
N TRP A 4 -1.19 1.04 9.88
CA TRP A 4 -2.07 0.56 8.83
C TRP A 4 -1.35 -0.47 7.95
N ILE A 5 -2.11 -1.32 7.28
CA ILE A 5 -1.65 -2.01 6.07
C ILE A 5 -2.40 -1.39 4.90
N LEU A 6 -1.65 -0.93 3.92
CA LEU A 6 -2.15 -0.48 2.63
C LEU A 6 -1.83 -1.57 1.62
N GLN A 7 -2.86 -2.16 0.99
CA GLN A 7 -2.70 -3.21 -0.01
C GLN A 7 -2.60 -2.66 -1.43
N MET A 8 -1.43 -2.84 -2.02
CA MET A 8 -1.16 -2.54 -3.40
C MET A 8 -1.81 -3.65 -4.22
N ASN A 9 -2.91 -3.32 -4.90
CA ASN A 9 -3.59 -4.25 -5.78
C ASN A 9 -2.88 -4.26 -7.14
N PRO A 10 -2.15 -5.32 -7.50
CA PRO A 10 -1.45 -5.37 -8.79
C PRO A 10 -2.41 -5.17 -9.96
N ASN A 11 -3.69 -5.57 -9.84
CA ASN A 11 -4.71 -5.39 -10.89
C ASN A 11 -4.97 -3.93 -11.29
N HIS A 12 -4.60 -2.98 -10.43
CA HIS A 12 -4.69 -1.56 -10.74
C HIS A 12 -3.60 -1.12 -11.71
N PHE A 13 -2.56 -1.93 -11.89
CA PHE A 13 -1.41 -1.62 -12.74
C PHE A 13 -1.41 -2.42 -14.06
N SER A 14 -0.91 -1.78 -15.11
CA SER A 14 -0.67 -2.34 -16.43
C SER A 14 0.37 -3.46 -16.36
N LEU A 15 0.15 -4.51 -17.15
CA LEU A 15 0.93 -5.76 -17.11
C LEU A 15 2.41 -5.59 -17.49
N ASP A 16 2.73 -4.53 -18.22
CA ASP A 16 4.04 -4.21 -18.77
C ASP A 16 4.83 -3.22 -17.92
N LYS A 17 4.25 -2.71 -16.82
CA LYS A 17 4.86 -1.66 -16.01
C LYS A 17 5.02 -2.09 -14.58
N GLU A 18 6.28 -2.20 -14.16
CA GLU A 18 6.60 -2.41 -12.77
C GLU A 18 6.23 -1.16 -11.95
N TYR A 19 5.70 -1.39 -10.75
CA TYR A 19 5.50 -0.33 -9.77
C TYR A 19 6.77 -0.17 -8.93
N PRO A 20 7.55 0.91 -9.11
CA PRO A 20 8.78 1.11 -8.36
C PRO A 20 8.45 1.61 -6.95
N LEU A 21 8.89 0.89 -5.91
CA LEU A 21 8.92 1.47 -4.57
C LEU A 21 10.24 2.23 -4.43
N GLN A 22 10.18 3.53 -4.22
CA GLN A 22 11.36 4.39 -4.14
C GLN A 22 11.33 5.20 -2.85
N LEU A 23 12.42 5.12 -2.07
CA LEU A 23 12.56 5.89 -0.83
C LEU A 23 12.45 7.39 -1.10
N GLY A 24 11.71 8.09 -0.24
CA GLY A 24 11.51 9.53 -0.35
C GLY A 24 10.61 9.96 -1.51
N HIS A 25 10.09 9.02 -2.31
CA HIS A 25 9.08 9.32 -3.32
C HIS A 25 7.71 9.43 -2.65
N ASP A 26 6.96 10.48 -2.99
CA ASP A 26 5.58 10.61 -2.57
C ASP A 26 4.70 9.77 -3.46
N ASP A 27 3.80 9.05 -2.85
CA ASP A 27 2.85 8.23 -3.56
C ASP A 27 1.43 8.56 -3.12
N TRP A 28 0.50 8.45 -4.04
CA TRP A 28 -0.91 8.70 -3.77
C TRP A 28 -1.67 7.40 -3.76
N TRP A 29 -2.58 7.29 -2.78
CA TRP A 29 -3.47 6.16 -2.66
C TRP A 29 -4.93 6.58 -2.73
N CYS A 30 -5.69 5.83 -3.51
CA CYS A 30 -7.12 5.95 -3.66
C CYS A 30 -7.80 4.89 -2.78
N LEU A 31 -8.58 5.33 -1.79
CA LEU A 31 -9.35 4.46 -0.92
C LEU A 31 -10.83 4.52 -1.29
N SER A 32 -11.46 3.35 -1.41
CA SER A 32 -12.89 3.22 -1.71
C SER A 32 -13.81 3.78 -0.62
N ARG A 33 -13.31 3.96 0.61
CA ARG A 33 -14.08 4.44 1.77
C ARG A 33 -13.25 5.37 2.65
N SER A 34 -13.95 6.22 3.41
CA SER A 34 -13.33 7.02 4.46
C SER A 34 -12.81 6.11 5.58
N HIS A 35 -11.54 6.27 5.91
CA HIS A 35 -10.89 5.65 7.06
C HIS A 35 -10.38 6.75 7.99
N LYS A 36 -10.32 6.48 9.30
CA LYS A 36 -9.78 7.43 10.29
C LYS A 36 -8.25 7.48 10.28
N ILE A 37 -7.66 7.59 9.09
CA ILE A 37 -6.22 7.75 8.89
C ILE A 37 -5.85 9.19 9.21
N ALA A 38 -4.76 9.38 9.94
CA ALA A 38 -4.23 10.70 10.26
C ALA A 38 -2.86 10.93 9.62
N VAL A 39 -2.53 12.21 9.41
CA VAL A 39 -1.16 12.62 9.06
C VAL A 39 -0.21 12.19 10.17
N GLY A 40 0.93 11.62 9.78
CA GLY A 40 1.93 11.08 10.69
C GLY A 40 1.73 9.61 11.08
N ASP A 41 0.58 9.00 10.76
CA ASP A 41 0.41 7.55 10.87
C ASP A 41 1.41 6.82 9.95
N GLU A 42 1.68 5.55 10.29
CA GLU A 42 2.57 4.69 9.51
C GLU A 42 1.77 3.58 8.82
N ALA A 43 2.20 3.21 7.62
CA ALA A 43 1.57 2.21 6.80
C ALA A 43 2.59 1.19 6.29
N PHE A 44 2.29 -0.09 6.45
CA PHE A 44 3.00 -1.16 5.76
C PHE A 44 2.35 -1.40 4.39
N ILE A 45 3.20 -1.52 3.37
CA ILE A 45 2.78 -1.63 1.99
C ILE A 45 2.77 -3.11 1.62
N TRP A 46 1.56 -3.64 1.53
CA TRP A 46 1.31 -5.04 1.25
C TRP A 46 1.14 -5.26 -0.25
N ARG A 47 1.94 -6.13 -0.86
CA ARG A 47 1.68 -6.58 -2.23
C ARG A 47 0.79 -7.82 -2.18
N ALA A 48 -0.38 -7.73 -2.81
CA ALA A 48 -1.20 -8.91 -3.08
C ALA A 48 -0.55 -9.79 -4.16
N ILE A 49 -1.01 -11.05 -4.30
CA ILE A 49 -0.53 -11.94 -5.36
C ILE A 49 -0.91 -11.34 -6.71
N ASP A 50 0.06 -11.13 -7.59
CA ASP A 50 -0.22 -10.87 -9.00
C ASP A 50 -0.36 -12.19 -9.76
N TYR A 51 -1.61 -12.64 -9.92
CA TYR A 51 -1.92 -13.86 -10.66
C TYR A 51 -1.67 -13.73 -12.17
N ARG A 52 -1.40 -12.53 -12.67
CA ARG A 52 -1.21 -12.24 -14.09
C ARG A 52 0.26 -12.37 -14.50
N ASP A 53 1.17 -12.35 -13.53
CA ASP A 53 2.59 -12.54 -13.78
C ASP A 53 2.97 -14.02 -13.89
N LYS A 54 2.72 -14.60 -15.07
CA LYS A 54 3.23 -15.93 -15.44
C LYS A 54 4.61 -15.88 -16.10
N LYS A 55 5.21 -14.71 -16.32
CA LYS A 55 6.41 -14.55 -17.16
C LYS A 55 7.65 -14.00 -16.42
N THR A 56 7.50 -13.17 -15.39
CA THR A 56 8.60 -12.55 -14.64
C THR A 56 8.83 -13.15 -13.24
N GLY A 57 8.05 -14.15 -12.86
CA GLY A 57 8.16 -14.82 -11.57
C GLY A 57 7.36 -14.07 -10.51
N ALA A 58 6.22 -14.66 -10.13
CA ALA A 58 5.28 -14.03 -9.20
C ALA A 58 5.99 -13.61 -7.90
N LYS A 59 6.03 -12.30 -7.63
CA LYS A 59 6.50 -11.77 -6.35
C LYS A 59 5.62 -12.32 -5.22
N PRO A 60 6.18 -12.83 -4.12
CA PRO A 60 5.39 -13.42 -3.05
C PRO A 60 4.50 -12.37 -2.39
N ARG A 61 3.31 -12.79 -1.95
CA ARG A 61 2.43 -11.94 -1.15
C ARG A 61 3.11 -11.54 0.14
N GLY A 62 3.06 -10.27 0.55
CA GLY A 62 3.68 -9.83 1.79
C GLY A 62 3.89 -8.32 1.88
N ILE A 63 4.69 -7.89 2.85
CA ILE A 63 5.06 -6.50 3.10
C ILE A 63 6.39 -6.18 2.43
N TYR A 64 6.39 -5.11 1.62
CA TYR A 64 7.53 -4.71 0.78
C TYR A 64 8.09 -3.34 1.12
N ALA A 65 7.32 -2.51 1.81
CA ALA A 65 7.76 -1.19 2.21
C ALA A 65 6.99 -0.72 3.42
N LYS A 66 7.52 0.34 4.03
CA LYS A 66 6.84 1.13 5.04
C LYS A 66 6.79 2.57 4.54
N ALA A 67 5.68 3.22 4.83
CA ALA A 67 5.45 4.59 4.46
C ALA A 67 4.86 5.38 5.62
N ARG A 68 4.98 6.69 5.54
CA ARG A 68 4.32 7.64 6.43
C ARG A 68 3.21 8.35 5.69
N ILE A 69 2.07 8.54 6.35
CA ILE A 69 0.97 9.35 5.81
C ILE A 69 1.36 10.84 5.89
N LEU A 70 1.47 11.47 4.73
CA LEU A 70 1.74 12.90 4.60
C LEU A 70 0.46 13.74 4.53
N SER A 71 -0.60 13.18 3.97
CA SER A 71 -1.88 13.88 3.79
C SER A 71 -3.03 12.90 3.87
N ALA A 72 -4.08 13.30 4.60
CA ALA A 72 -5.37 12.63 4.64
C ALA A 72 -6.49 13.69 4.51
N PRO A 73 -7.71 13.32 4.08
CA PRO A 73 -8.80 14.28 3.94
C PRO A 73 -9.21 14.88 5.30
N PRO A 74 -9.59 16.17 5.37
CA PRO A 74 -9.57 17.14 4.27
C PRO A 74 -8.14 17.65 3.97
N HIS A 75 -7.81 17.75 2.68
CA HIS A 75 -6.47 18.16 2.24
C HIS A 75 -6.27 19.68 2.28
N SER A 76 -5.07 20.11 2.64
CA SER A 76 -4.64 21.48 2.33
C SER A 76 -4.48 21.66 0.81
N ARG A 77 -4.54 22.91 0.33
CA ARG A 77 -4.35 23.23 -1.09
C ARG A 77 -3.01 22.73 -1.64
N GLU A 78 -1.97 22.81 -0.82
CA GLU A 78 -0.63 22.32 -1.17
C GLU A 78 -0.62 20.80 -1.32
N MET A 79 -1.22 20.07 -0.38
CA MET A 79 -1.26 18.61 -0.44
C MET A 79 -2.16 18.10 -1.57
N ALA A 80 -3.28 18.78 -1.85
CA ALA A 80 -4.12 18.47 -3.00
C ALA A 80 -3.33 18.58 -4.32
N ARG A 81 -2.50 19.62 -4.46
CA ARG A 81 -1.63 19.79 -5.64
C ARG A 81 -0.56 18.68 -5.72
N ARG A 82 0.04 18.26 -4.60
CA ARG A 82 1.00 17.14 -4.59
C ARG A 82 0.34 15.83 -4.99
N ILE A 83 -0.89 15.56 -4.52
CA ILE A 83 -1.70 14.41 -4.95
C ILE A 83 -1.95 14.47 -6.46
N GLU A 84 -2.37 15.60 -7.00
CA GLU A 84 -2.55 15.78 -8.46
C GLU A 84 -1.27 15.56 -9.26
N GLN A 85 -0.11 15.91 -8.71
CA GLN A 85 1.18 15.65 -9.34
C GLN A 85 1.53 14.17 -9.31
N ALA A 86 1.42 13.50 -8.15
CA ALA A 86 1.66 12.06 -8.01
C ALA A 86 0.76 11.26 -8.97
N LYS A 87 -0.53 11.60 -9.03
CA LYS A 87 -1.50 11.03 -9.98
C LYS A 87 -1.03 11.05 -11.42
N LYS A 88 -0.45 12.16 -11.89
CA LYS A 88 0.02 12.28 -13.28
C LYS A 88 1.17 11.34 -13.59
N PHE A 89 2.02 11.04 -12.61
CA PHE A 89 3.10 10.07 -12.78
C PHE A 89 2.58 8.63 -12.79
N ASP A 90 1.60 8.31 -11.94
CA ASP A 90 1.06 6.95 -11.84
C ASP A 90 -0.03 6.60 -12.86
N HIS A 91 -0.77 7.57 -13.40
CA HIS A 91 -1.83 7.32 -14.39
C HIS A 91 -1.33 6.52 -15.60
N TYR A 92 -0.08 6.72 -16.01
CA TYR A 92 0.53 5.98 -17.11
C TYR A 92 0.68 4.48 -16.85
N ARG A 93 0.52 4.05 -15.60
CA ARG A 93 0.68 2.67 -15.15
C ARG A 93 -0.66 2.03 -14.84
N TRP A 94 -1.78 2.74 -14.97
CA TRP A 94 -3.08 2.24 -14.56
C TRP A 94 -3.74 1.38 -15.62
N SER A 95 -4.49 0.37 -15.19
CA SER A 95 -5.39 -0.35 -16.08
C SER A 95 -6.64 0.49 -16.38
N ASP A 96 -7.21 0.36 -17.59
CA ASP A 96 -8.44 1.05 -18.01
C ASP A 96 -9.63 0.85 -17.04
N LEU A 97 -9.62 -0.26 -16.29
CA LEU A 97 -10.64 -0.58 -15.29
C LEU A 97 -10.46 0.28 -14.03
N HIS A 98 -9.22 0.46 -13.58
CA HIS A 98 -8.92 1.26 -12.41
C HIS A 98 -9.17 2.75 -12.68
N GLU A 99 -8.80 3.24 -13.86
CA GLU A 99 -9.06 4.61 -14.29
C GLU A 99 -10.55 4.96 -14.25
N ARG A 100 -11.42 4.06 -14.77
CA ARG A 100 -12.88 4.22 -14.70
C ARG A 100 -13.39 4.25 -13.25
N THR A 101 -12.89 3.36 -12.41
CA THR A 101 -13.31 3.25 -11.00
C THR A 101 -13.01 4.53 -10.23
N VAL A 102 -11.85 5.15 -10.45
CA VAL A 102 -11.43 6.39 -9.80
C VAL A 102 -12.24 7.59 -10.28
N GLN A 103 -12.56 7.66 -11.57
CA GLN A 103 -13.39 8.73 -12.12
C GLN A 103 -14.83 8.70 -11.56
N GLU A 104 -15.38 7.52 -11.28
CA GLU A 104 -16.76 7.35 -10.83
C GLU A 104 -16.95 7.52 -9.30
N SER A 105 -15.92 7.29 -8.48
CA SER A 105 -16.10 7.03 -7.04
C SER A 105 -15.88 8.19 -6.06
N LYS A 106 -15.47 9.40 -6.51
CA LYS A 106 -15.04 10.50 -5.61
C LYS A 106 -14.13 9.98 -4.47
N PRO A 107 -13.01 9.34 -4.81
CA PRO A 107 -12.27 8.55 -3.86
C PRO A 107 -11.70 9.37 -2.69
N HIS A 108 -11.54 8.70 -1.55
CA HIS A 108 -10.78 9.27 -0.44
C HIS A 108 -9.31 9.08 -0.71
N GLU A 109 -8.63 10.18 -0.98
CA GLU A 109 -7.23 10.15 -1.39
C GLU A 109 -6.33 10.39 -0.20
N ILE A 110 -5.19 9.74 -0.17
CA ILE A 110 -4.13 10.03 0.79
C ILE A 110 -2.82 10.21 0.03
N LEU A 111 -1.90 10.96 0.62
CA LEU A 111 -0.52 11.04 0.17
C LEU A 111 0.35 10.36 1.21
N ILE A 112 1.25 9.50 0.75
CA ILE A 112 2.22 8.78 1.57
C ILE A 112 3.63 9.06 1.08
N SER A 113 4.63 8.79 1.89
CA SER A 113 6.03 8.76 1.46
C SER A 113 6.71 7.53 2.01
N TYR A 114 7.42 6.81 1.14
CA TYR A 114 8.14 5.60 1.51
C TYR A 114 9.34 5.91 2.41
N THR A 115 9.35 5.33 3.60
CA THR A 115 10.38 5.52 4.62
C THR A 115 11.35 4.36 4.69
N GLU A 116 10.90 3.14 4.37
CA GLU A 116 11.73 1.91 4.38
C GLU A 116 11.29 0.97 3.25
N LEU A 117 12.23 0.24 2.65
CA LEU A 117 11.99 -0.70 1.55
C LEU A 117 12.61 -2.07 1.84
N TRP A 118 11.91 -3.12 1.42
CA TRP A 118 12.29 -4.52 1.56
C TRP A 118 12.04 -5.30 0.25
N GLU A 119 12.28 -4.68 -0.91
CA GLU A 119 11.93 -5.28 -2.21
C GLU A 119 12.62 -6.63 -2.47
N THR A 120 13.87 -6.78 -2.05
CA THR A 120 14.69 -7.99 -2.25
C THR A 120 14.56 -9.00 -1.12
N ASN A 121 14.05 -8.60 0.05
CA ASN A 121 13.82 -9.46 1.20
C ASN A 121 12.50 -9.08 1.91
N PRO A 122 11.35 -9.25 1.24
CA PRO A 122 10.06 -8.86 1.80
C PRO A 122 9.71 -9.74 2.99
N LEU A 123 8.83 -9.23 3.87
CA LEU A 123 8.19 -10.06 4.89
C LEU A 123 6.97 -10.74 4.27
N THR A 124 7.10 -12.03 3.97
CA THR A 124 6.11 -12.79 3.23
C THR A 124 4.89 -13.13 4.09
N CYS A 125 3.76 -13.38 3.43
CA CYS A 125 2.51 -13.81 4.07
C CYS A 125 2.71 -15.08 4.91
N GLU A 126 3.52 -16.03 4.46
CA GLU A 126 3.78 -17.27 5.20
C GLU A 126 4.64 -17.03 6.45
N GLU A 127 5.62 -16.13 6.41
CA GLU A 127 6.37 -15.70 7.60
C GLU A 127 5.45 -15.01 8.62
N ILE A 128 4.54 -14.15 8.16
CA ILE A 128 3.57 -13.44 9.02
C ILE A 128 2.61 -14.44 9.69
N LYS A 129 2.09 -15.41 8.92
CA LYS A 129 1.26 -16.50 9.47
C LYS A 129 2.02 -17.35 10.49
N SER A 130 3.27 -17.72 10.17
CA SER A 130 4.13 -18.53 11.05
C SER A 130 4.45 -17.80 12.35
N ALA A 131 4.51 -16.47 12.30
CA ALA A 131 4.61 -15.62 13.48
C ALA A 131 3.27 -15.45 14.22
N GLY A 132 2.21 -16.18 13.90
CA GLY A 132 0.92 -16.12 14.60
C GLY A 132 0.11 -14.85 14.33
N LEU A 133 0.33 -14.21 13.18
CA LEU A 133 -0.46 -13.07 12.69
C LEU A 133 -1.33 -13.46 11.49
N GLY A 134 -1.76 -14.73 11.42
CA GLY A 134 -2.52 -15.26 10.29
C GLY A 134 -3.97 -14.75 10.20
N ASP A 135 -4.48 -14.18 11.28
CA ASP A 135 -5.82 -13.60 11.42
C ASP A 135 -5.88 -12.11 11.04
N LEU A 136 -4.76 -11.51 10.62
CA LEU A 136 -4.76 -10.14 10.12
C LEU A 136 -5.80 -9.98 9.00
N HIS A 137 -6.57 -8.90 9.08
CA HIS A 137 -7.65 -8.64 8.13
C HIS A 137 -7.21 -8.68 6.67
N ILE A 138 -6.00 -8.18 6.37
CA ILE A 138 -5.49 -8.22 5.00
C ILE A 138 -5.28 -9.64 4.50
N ILE A 139 -4.95 -10.60 5.39
CA ILE A 139 -4.74 -12.01 5.06
C ILE A 139 -6.09 -12.70 4.85
N THR A 140 -7.03 -12.50 5.77
CA THR A 140 -8.37 -13.13 5.77
C THR A 140 -9.29 -12.56 4.69
N TYR A 141 -9.14 -11.27 4.37
CA TYR A 141 -9.94 -10.55 3.37
C TYR A 141 -9.02 -9.98 2.28
N PRO A 142 -8.56 -10.81 1.31
CA PRO A 142 -7.56 -10.41 0.32
C PRO A 142 -8.02 -9.32 -0.67
N ASN A 143 -9.30 -8.96 -0.67
CA ASN A 143 -9.84 -7.85 -1.48
C ASN A 143 -9.85 -6.52 -0.71
N GLN A 144 -9.43 -6.51 0.54
CA GLN A 144 -9.37 -5.31 1.36
C GLN A 144 -8.23 -4.40 0.88
N GLU A 145 -8.51 -3.14 0.63
CA GLU A 145 -7.49 -2.15 0.19
C GLU A 145 -6.65 -1.62 1.35
N ILE A 146 -7.24 -1.59 2.55
CA ILE A 146 -6.61 -1.05 3.75
C ILE A 146 -7.18 -1.72 5.00
N CYS A 147 -6.34 -2.01 5.98
CA CYS A 147 -6.79 -2.36 7.32
C CYS A 147 -5.96 -1.69 8.41
N GLY A 148 -6.61 -1.34 9.52
CA GLY A 148 -5.91 -0.90 10.72
C GLY A 148 -5.17 -2.07 11.38
N LEU A 149 -4.03 -1.77 11.99
CA LEU A 149 -3.25 -2.70 12.79
C LEU A 149 -3.31 -2.30 14.27
N SER A 150 -3.41 -3.29 15.14
CA SER A 150 -3.14 -3.07 16.55
C SER A 150 -1.66 -2.76 16.77
N GLU A 151 -1.35 -2.03 17.83
CA GLU A 151 0.04 -1.71 18.19
C GLU A 151 0.89 -2.97 18.37
N LEU A 152 0.33 -4.03 18.96
CA LEU A 152 1.00 -5.31 19.15
C LEU A 152 1.34 -5.98 17.81
N ALA A 153 0.40 -5.99 16.86
CA ALA A 153 0.64 -6.58 15.55
C ALA A 153 1.70 -5.79 14.77
N ALA A 154 1.62 -4.45 14.81
CA ALA A 154 2.61 -3.58 14.19
C ALA A 154 4.02 -3.77 14.78
N ALA A 155 4.15 -3.82 16.10
CA ALA A 155 5.42 -4.07 16.78
C ALA A 155 6.04 -5.41 16.38
N LYS A 156 5.20 -6.46 16.28
CA LYS A 156 5.64 -7.79 15.85
C LYS A 156 6.08 -7.82 14.39
N ILE A 157 5.38 -7.13 13.49
CA ILE A 157 5.80 -6.96 12.09
C ILE A 157 7.16 -6.27 12.02
N LEU A 158 7.38 -5.21 12.78
CA LEU A 158 8.66 -4.49 12.82
C LEU A 158 9.81 -5.37 13.34
N ASP A 159 9.58 -6.14 14.41
CA ASP A 159 10.56 -7.09 14.93
C ASP A 159 10.93 -8.17 13.91
N LEU A 160 9.96 -8.69 13.15
CA LEU A 160 10.24 -9.63 12.05
C LEU A 160 11.07 -9.00 10.93
N LEU A 161 10.78 -7.75 10.57
CA LEU A 161 11.51 -7.01 9.54
C LEU A 161 12.95 -6.67 9.96
N GLN A 162 13.20 -6.42 11.25
CA GLN A 162 14.54 -6.13 11.78
C GLN A 162 15.47 -7.35 11.83
N ARG A 163 14.92 -8.56 11.79
CA ARG A 163 15.67 -9.82 11.83
C ARG A 163 16.08 -10.32 10.44
N LYS A 164 15.73 -9.58 9.39
CA LYS A 164 15.96 -9.87 7.98
C LYS A 164 17.13 -9.07 7.43
#